data_AF-A0A3P1BV11-F1
#
_entry.id   AF-A0A3P1BV11-F1
#
_cell.length_a   1.000
_cell.length_b   1.000
_cell.length_c   1.000
_cell.angle_alpha   90.00
_cell.angle_beta   90.00
_cell.angle_gamma   90.00
#
_symmetry.space_group_name_H-M   'P 1'
#
loop_
_entity.id
_entity.type
_entity.pdbx_description
1 polymer ?
#
loop_
_entity_poly.entity_id
_entity_poly.type
_entity_poly.pdbx_seq_one_letter_code
_entity_poly.pdbx_strand_id
1 'polypeptide(L)'
;MTFVDVAKLNGLPPATIIAAQIDPLQTEGQQLQKALENAGVKTEYRMYEGTTHEFFGTSAIVDKAAQAQDFAAGRLKEAFQ
;
A
#
# COMPACT_ATOMS: atom_id res chain seq x y z
N MET A 1 -5.78 -0.88 -19.56
CA MET A 1 -6.50 -1.97 -18.92
C MET A 1 -5.54 -2.60 -17.92
N THR A 2 -5.63 -2.21 -16.65
CA THR A 2 -4.89 -2.90 -15.58
C THR A 2 -5.84 -3.88 -14.90
N PHE A 3 -5.31 -4.82 -14.12
CA PHE A 3 -6.17 -5.80 -13.42
C PHE A 3 -7.11 -5.16 -12.39
N VAL A 4 -6.84 -3.91 -12.00
CA VAL A 4 -7.71 -3.12 -11.11
C VAL A 4 -9.06 -2.83 -11.77
N ASP A 5 -9.10 -2.62 -13.10
CA ASP A 5 -10.28 -2.14 -13.83
C ASP A 5 -11.42 -3.18 -13.90
N VAL A 6 -11.12 -4.47 -13.70
CA VAL A 6 -12.08 -5.59 -13.87
C VAL A 6 -12.49 -6.24 -12.55
N ALA A 7 -11.90 -5.83 -11.43
CA ALA A 7 -12.14 -6.43 -10.12
C ALA A 7 -13.41 -5.88 -9.46
N LYS A 8 -14.14 -6.74 -8.72
CA LYS A 8 -15.22 -6.30 -7.83
C LYS A 8 -14.62 -5.86 -6.49
N LEU A 9 -14.63 -4.56 -6.22
CA LEU A 9 -13.99 -3.99 -5.04
C LEU A 9 -14.96 -3.63 -3.90
N ASN A 10 -16.27 -3.59 -4.17
CA ASN A 10 -17.26 -3.24 -3.16
C ASN A 10 -17.32 -4.27 -2.03
N GLY A 11 -17.40 -3.79 -0.78
CA GLY A 11 -17.51 -4.63 0.40
C GLY A 11 -16.20 -5.30 0.85
N LEU A 12 -15.06 -4.98 0.22
CA LEU A 12 -13.76 -5.41 0.72
C LEU A 12 -13.44 -4.73 2.07
N PRO A 13 -12.63 -5.40 2.93
CA PRO A 13 -12.19 -4.81 4.20
C PRO A 13 -11.29 -3.59 3.96
N PRO A 14 -11.07 -2.74 4.99
CA PRO A 14 -10.13 -1.65 4.91
C PRO A 14 -8.75 -2.11 4.42
N ALA A 15 -8.14 -1.32 3.53
CA ALA A 15 -6.87 -1.65 2.90
C ALA A 15 -5.76 -0.70 3.38
N THR A 16 -4.53 -1.21 3.44
CA THR A 16 -3.32 -0.41 3.61
C THR A 16 -2.39 -0.73 2.45
N ILE A 17 -1.94 0.30 1.73
CA ILE A 17 -1.05 0.19 0.58
C ILE A 17 0.27 0.90 0.90
N ILE A 18 1.37 0.17 0.81
CA ILE A 18 2.74 0.70 0.94
C ILE A 18 3.33 0.75 -0.46
N ALA A 19 3.75 1.94 -0.88
CA ALA A 19 4.30 2.18 -2.21
C ALA A 19 5.74 2.67 -2.12
N ALA A 20 6.52 2.34 -3.14
CA ALA A 20 7.88 2.80 -3.34
C ALA A 20 7.94 3.78 -4.52
N GLN A 21 8.71 4.86 -4.38
CA GLN A 21 8.76 5.91 -5.41
C GLN A 21 9.46 5.45 -6.70
N ILE A 22 10.46 4.58 -6.60
CA ILE A 22 11.26 4.08 -7.73
C ILE A 22 10.84 2.63 -8.05
N ASP A 23 9.53 2.42 -8.09
CA ASP A 23 8.90 1.13 -8.41
C ASP A 23 8.18 1.24 -9.76
N PRO A 24 8.44 0.36 -10.74
CA PRO A 24 7.64 0.30 -11.97
C PRO A 24 6.13 0.18 -11.73
N LEU A 25 5.71 -0.35 -10.58
CA LEU A 25 4.30 -0.51 -10.18
C LEU A 25 3.74 0.70 -9.43
N GLN A 26 4.48 1.80 -9.33
CA GLN A 26 4.07 3.00 -8.60
C GLN A 26 2.69 3.50 -9.06
N THR A 27 2.47 3.55 -10.38
CA THR A 27 1.22 4.03 -10.97
C THR A 27 0.04 3.11 -10.68
N GLU A 28 0.26 1.80 -10.73
CA GLU A 28 -0.73 0.77 -10.44
C GLU A 28 -1.13 0.81 -8.97
N GLY A 29 -0.19 1.06 -8.06
CA GLY A 29 -0.49 1.27 -6.64
C GLY A 29 -1.43 2.47 -6.41
N GLN A 30 -1.22 3.57 -7.12
CA GLN A 30 -2.11 4.74 -7.06
C GLN A 30 -3.47 4.47 -7.71
N GLN A 31 -3.52 3.70 -8.80
CA GLN A 31 -4.78 3.28 -9.43
C GLN A 31 -5.60 2.40 -8.49
N LEU A 32 -4.96 1.43 -7.82
CA LEU A 32 -5.62 0.56 -6.85
C LEU A 32 -6.17 1.36 -5.67
N GLN A 33 -5.40 2.32 -5.12
CA GLN A 33 -5.88 3.21 -4.07
C GLN A 33 -7.18 3.89 -4.49
N LYS A 34 -7.16 4.59 -5.65
CA LYS A 34 -8.34 5.32 -6.14
C LYS A 34 -9.52 4.41 -6.40
N ALA A 35 -9.29 3.22 -6.95
CA ALA A 35 -10.35 2.26 -7.24
C ALA A 35 -11.02 1.74 -5.96
N LEU A 36 -10.23 1.45 -4.91
CA LEU A 36 -10.74 1.05 -3.59
C LEU A 36 -11.53 2.18 -2.93
N GLU A 37 -11.00 3.41 -2.92
CA GLU A 37 -11.68 4.59 -2.38
C GLU A 37 -13.01 4.86 -3.10
N ASN A 38 -13.02 4.80 -4.43
CA ASN A 38 -14.23 4.96 -5.25
C ASN A 38 -15.27 3.86 -4.98
N ALA A 39 -14.84 2.66 -4.60
CA ALA A 39 -15.71 1.56 -4.21
C ALA A 39 -16.23 1.67 -2.76
N GLY A 40 -15.85 2.72 -2.03
CA GLY A 40 -16.21 2.95 -0.64
C GLY A 40 -15.35 2.21 0.38
N VAL A 41 -14.21 1.64 -0.04
CA VAL A 41 -13.29 0.91 0.84
C VAL A 41 -12.36 1.92 1.52
N LYS A 42 -12.35 1.92 2.86
CA LYS A 42 -11.39 2.73 3.64
C LYS A 42 -9.97 2.29 3.28
N THR A 43 -9.21 3.18 2.67
CA THR A 43 -7.87 2.86 2.16
C THR A 43 -6.86 3.85 2.70
N GLU A 44 -5.78 3.32 3.27
CA GLU A 44 -4.61 4.11 3.65
C GLU A 44 -3.50 3.85 2.64
N TYR A 45 -2.92 4.92 2.11
CA TYR A 45 -1.84 4.84 1.14
C TYR A 45 -0.63 5.62 1.64
N ARG A 46 0.56 5.01 1.57
CA ARG A 46 1.81 5.70 1.91
C ARG A 46 2.90 5.41 0.89
N MET A 47 3.37 6.49 0.26
CA MET A 47 4.55 6.49 -0.60
C MET A 47 5.81 6.69 0.24
N TYR A 48 6.80 5.83 0.04
CA TYR A 48 8.15 6.01 0.57
C TYR A 48 9.06 6.54 -0.54
N GLU A 49 9.53 7.78 -0.39
CA GLU A 49 10.41 8.42 -1.36
C GLU A 49 11.79 7.75 -1.38
N GLY A 50 12.44 7.70 -2.54
CA GLY A 50 13.78 7.16 -2.72
C GLY A 50 13.92 5.65 -2.48
N THR A 51 12.81 4.91 -2.34
CA THR A 51 12.84 3.46 -2.19
C THR A 51 12.53 2.77 -3.52
N THR A 52 13.13 1.59 -3.72
CA THR A 52 12.85 0.72 -4.88
C THR A 52 11.80 -0.32 -4.54
N HIS A 53 11.33 -1.04 -5.56
CA HIS A 53 10.60 -2.29 -5.38
C HIS A 53 11.35 -3.22 -4.40
N GLU A 54 10.61 -3.97 -3.58
CA GLU A 54 11.13 -4.87 -2.53
C GLU A 54 11.88 -4.23 -1.35
N PHE A 55 11.91 -2.90 -1.20
CA PHE A 55 12.59 -2.29 -0.04
C PHE A 55 12.04 -2.78 1.32
N PHE A 56 10.77 -3.17 1.39
CA PHE A 56 10.10 -3.57 2.63
C PHE A 56 10.82 -4.69 3.39
N GLY A 57 11.49 -5.62 2.70
CA GLY A 57 12.23 -6.72 3.31
C GLY A 57 13.61 -6.36 3.87
N THR A 58 14.06 -5.10 3.71
CA THR A 58 15.44 -4.67 3.98
C THR A 58 15.62 -3.90 5.30
N SER A 59 14.71 -4.05 6.26
CA SER A 59 14.68 -3.27 7.51
C SER A 59 15.93 -3.42 8.39
N ALA A 60 16.75 -4.45 8.18
CA ALA A 60 18.04 -4.58 8.85
C ALA A 60 19.05 -3.48 8.47
N ILE A 61 18.90 -2.85 7.30
CA ILE A 61 19.87 -1.87 6.76
C ILE A 61 19.23 -0.62 6.12
N VAL A 62 17.91 -0.58 5.93
CA VAL A 62 17.19 0.56 5.36
C VAL A 62 16.16 1.09 6.35
N ASP A 63 16.38 2.29 6.89
CA ASP A 63 15.48 2.92 7.88
C ASP A 63 14.04 3.06 7.37
N LYS A 64 13.86 3.43 6.11
CA LYS A 64 12.53 3.54 5.49
C LYS A 64 11.79 2.20 5.46
N ALA A 65 12.50 1.07 5.36
CA ALA A 65 11.89 -0.25 5.42
C ALA A 65 11.41 -0.58 6.84
N ALA A 66 12.20 -0.24 7.87
CA ALA A 66 11.75 -0.37 9.26
C ALA A 66 10.51 0.49 9.53
N GLN A 67 10.51 1.76 9.09
CA GLN A 67 9.34 2.64 9.19
C GLN A 67 8.11 2.09 8.46
N ALA A 68 8.30 1.47 7.29
CA ALA A 68 7.22 0.82 6.56
C ALA A 68 6.65 -0.39 7.29
N GLN A 69 7.51 -1.22 7.91
CA GLN A 69 7.09 -2.35 8.73
C GLN A 69 6.31 -1.89 9.98
N ASP A 70 6.79 -0.86 10.68
CA ASP A 70 6.11 -0.28 11.83
C ASP A 70 4.75 0.28 11.46
N PHE A 71 4.67 1.00 10.33
CA PHE A 71 3.40 1.47 9.79
C PHE A 71 2.45 0.31 9.50
N ALA A 72 2.89 -0.71 8.76
CA ALA A 72 2.07 -1.89 8.47
C ALA A 72 1.55 -2.58 9.73
N ALA A 73 2.44 -2.79 10.71
CA ALA A 73 2.10 -3.43 11.98
C ALA A 73 1.10 -2.60 12.80
N GLY A 74 1.25 -1.27 12.84
CA GLY A 74 0.30 -0.37 13.49
C GLY A 74 -1.08 -0.45 12.83
N ARG A 75 -1.13 -0.35 11.49
CA ARG A 75 -2.37 -0.48 10.71
C ARG A 75 -3.07 -1.81 10.95
N LEU A 76 -2.31 -2.91 11.02
CA LEU A 76 -2.85 -4.23 11.28
C LEU A 76 -3.44 -4.34 12.69
N LYS A 77 -2.73 -3.85 13.71
CA LYS A 77 -3.24 -3.84 15.09
C LYS A 77 -4.55 -3.07 15.21
N GLU A 78 -4.62 -1.87 14.64
CA GLU A 78 -5.84 -1.05 14.63
C GLU A 78 -7.02 -1.73 13.92
N ALA A 79 -6.77 -2.59 12.93
CA ALA A 79 -7.83 -3.29 12.21
C ALA A 79 -8.46 -4.46 13.01
N PHE A 80 -7.82 -4.90 14.09
CA PHE A 80 -8.27 -6.01 14.93
C PHE A 80 -8.67 -5.58 16.36
N GLN A 81 -8.77 -4.27 16.59
CA GLN A 81 -9.30 -3.69 17.82
C GLN A 81 -10.72 -3.19 17.60
#